data_AF-A0A9W7GUN3-F1
#
_entry.id   AF-A0A9W7GUN3-F1
#
_cell.length_a   1.000
_cell.length_b   1.000
_cell.length_c   1.000
_cell.angle_alpha   90.00
_cell.angle_beta   90.00
_cell.angle_gamma   90.00
#
_symmetry.space_group_name_H-M   'P 1'
#
loop_
_entity.id
_entity.type
_entity.pdbx_description
1 polymer ?
#
loop_
_entity_poly.entity_id
_entity_poly.type
_entity_poly.pdbx_seq_one_letter_code
_entity_poly.pdbx_strand_id
1 'polypeptide(L)'
;MGEAEKVVCVTGASGFIASWLVNLLLQRGYTVNATVRDPYDGKKTEHLVALEGAKERLRLFKAELLDEGSFDPVVEGCVGVFHTASPCYYAVKDPQVILLLN
;
A
#
# COMPACT_ATOMS: atom_id res chain seq x y z
N MET A 1 9.47 -25.15 -15.85
CA MET A 1 8.99 -24.81 -14.49
C MET A 1 8.90 -23.30 -14.45
N GLY A 2 7.70 -22.72 -14.38
CA GLY A 2 7.55 -21.26 -14.28
C GLY A 2 8.09 -20.77 -12.94
N GLU A 3 8.76 -19.60 -12.93
CA GLU A 3 9.10 -18.94 -11.67
C GLU A 3 7.82 -18.74 -10.84
N ALA A 4 7.89 -19.01 -9.53
CA ALA A 4 6.80 -18.72 -8.62
C ALA A 4 6.48 -17.22 -8.64
N GLU A 5 5.19 -16.87 -8.62
CA GLU A 5 4.72 -15.49 -8.56
C GLU A 5 5.31 -14.79 -7.33
N LYS A 6 6.09 -13.71 -7.56
CA LYS A 6 6.70 -12.93 -6.47
C LYS A 6 5.69 -11.89 -6.00
N VAL A 7 5.03 -12.19 -4.88
CA VAL A 7 4.03 -11.30 -4.26
C VAL A 7 4.71 -10.41 -3.22
N VAL A 8 4.48 -9.10 -3.26
CA VAL A 8 4.98 -8.13 -2.28
C VAL A 8 3.85 -7.29 -1.72
N CYS A 9 4.00 -6.84 -0.47
CA CYS A 9 3.06 -5.93 0.18
C CYS A 9 3.60 -4.48 0.15
N VAL A 10 2.75 -3.51 -0.18
CA VAL A 10 3.05 -2.07 -0.08
C VAL A 10 1.96 -1.40 0.75
N THR A 11 2.33 -0.82 1.89
CA THR A 11 1.34 -0.20 2.78
C THR A 11 1.10 1.27 2.44
N GLY A 12 -0.14 1.75 2.49
CA GLY A 12 -0.44 3.16 2.22
C GLY A 12 -0.24 3.53 0.75
N ALA A 13 -0.62 2.63 -0.15
CA ALA A 13 -0.36 2.66 -1.58
C ALA A 13 -0.86 3.93 -2.28
N SER A 14 -1.90 4.59 -1.75
CA SER A 14 -2.42 5.85 -2.28
C SER A 14 -1.53 7.08 -1.99
N GLY A 15 -0.43 6.89 -1.25
CA GLY A 15 0.54 7.93 -0.94
C GLY A 15 1.45 8.27 -2.13
N PHE A 16 2.09 9.43 -2.06
CA PHE A 16 2.95 9.94 -3.12
C PHE A 16 4.10 8.97 -3.49
N ILE A 17 4.90 8.55 -2.51
CA ILE A 17 6.01 7.61 -2.76
C ILE A 17 5.47 6.20 -3.07
N ALA A 18 4.44 5.78 -2.33
CA ALA A 18 3.90 4.43 -2.41
C ALA A 18 3.30 4.11 -3.78
N SER A 19 2.54 5.04 -4.38
CA SER A 19 1.94 4.86 -5.70
C SER A 19 2.99 4.66 -6.80
N TRP A 20 4.10 5.40 -6.75
CA TRP A 20 5.24 5.20 -7.65
C TRP A 20 5.95 3.88 -7.42
N LEU A 21 6.12 3.46 -6.16
CA LEU A 21 6.68 2.17 -5.83
C LEU A 21 5.82 1.03 -6.39
N VAL A 22 4.49 1.09 -6.23
CA VAL A 22 3.54 0.15 -6.82
C VAL A 22 3.70 0.08 -8.33
N ASN A 23 3.75 1.22 -9.02
CA ASN A 23 3.97 1.28 -10.46
C ASN A 23 5.27 0.56 -10.88
N LEU A 24 6.38 0.86 -10.21
CA LEU A 24 7.69 0.28 -10.52
C LEU A 24 7.78 -1.23 -10.23
N LEU A 25 7.02 -1.72 -9.25
CA LEU A 25 6.91 -3.15 -8.94
C LEU A 25 6.07 -3.88 -9.99
N LEU A 26 4.93 -3.31 -10.39
CA LEU A 26 4.07 -3.86 -11.45
C LEU A 26 4.81 -3.95 -12.80
N GLN A 27 5.60 -2.91 -13.14
CA GLN A 27 6.45 -2.89 -14.33
C GLN A 27 7.57 -3.95 -14.29
N ARG A 28 8.01 -4.35 -13.09
CA ARG A 28 9.00 -5.42 -12.88
C ARG A 28 8.38 -6.81 -12.80
N GLY A 29 7.07 -6.94 -13.02
CA GLY A 29 6.37 -8.22 -13.03
C GLY A 29 6.00 -8.77 -11.66
N TYR A 30 6.09 -7.97 -10.59
CA TYR A 30 5.59 -8.37 -9.27
C TYR A 30 4.07 -8.32 -9.22
N THR A 31 3.51 -9.18 -8.37
CA THR A 31 2.14 -9.01 -7.86
C THR A 31 2.18 -8.21 -6.58
N VAL A 32 1.33 -7.20 -6.49
CA VAL A 32 1.36 -6.20 -5.43
C VAL A 32 0.07 -6.27 -4.62
N ASN A 33 0.20 -6.67 -3.35
CA ASN A 33 -0.81 -6.47 -2.33
C ASN A 33 -0.65 -5.05 -1.77
N ALA A 34 -1.54 -4.15 -2.15
CA ALA A 34 -1.46 -2.73 -1.82
C ALA A 34 -2.51 -2.36 -0.76
N THR A 35 -2.09 -1.83 0.39
CA THR A 35 -3.05 -1.36 1.39
C THR A 35 -3.47 0.08 1.17
N VAL A 36 -4.76 0.33 1.34
CA VAL A 36 -5.38 1.65 1.42
C VAL A 36 -6.39 1.64 2.57
N ARG A 37 -6.80 2.81 3.06
CA ARG A 37 -7.81 2.90 4.14
C ARG A 37 -9.21 2.55 3.66
N ASP A 38 -9.55 2.90 2.43
CA ASP A 38 -10.80 2.54 1.77
C ASP A 38 -10.52 2.15 0.30
N PRO A 39 -10.63 0.86 -0.06
CA PRO A 39 -10.48 0.39 -1.44
C PRO A 39 -11.54 0.96 -2.41
N TYR A 40 -12.67 1.43 -1.89
CA TYR A 40 -13.79 1.94 -2.68
C TYR A 40 -13.75 3.47 -2.86
N ASP A 41 -12.82 4.17 -2.22
CA ASP A 41 -12.60 5.61 -2.45
C ASP A 41 -11.81 5.83 -3.75
N GLY A 42 -12.55 6.01 -4.85
CA GLY A 42 -11.98 6.26 -6.18
C GLY A 42 -10.98 7.42 -6.21
N LYS A 43 -11.15 8.47 -5.40
CA LYS A 43 -10.19 9.59 -5.34
C LYS A 43 -8.81 9.15 -4.84
N LYS A 44 -8.74 8.06 -4.07
CA LYS A 44 -7.51 7.50 -3.51
C LYS A 44 -7.03 6.26 -4.27
N THR A 45 -7.85 5.65 -5.11
CA THR A 45 -7.51 4.37 -5.75
C THR A 45 -7.48 4.40 -7.28
N GLU A 46 -8.16 5.35 -7.94
CA GLU A 46 -8.23 5.44 -9.41
C GLU A 46 -6.85 5.46 -10.06
N HIS A 47 -5.92 6.24 -9.51
CA HIS A 47 -4.56 6.34 -10.02
C HIS A 47 -3.75 5.04 -9.87
N LEU A 48 -4.12 4.14 -8.95
CA LEU A 48 -3.47 2.84 -8.77
C LEU A 48 -4.04 1.81 -9.75
N VAL A 49 -5.36 1.75 -9.90
CA VAL A 49 -6.01 0.80 -10.80
C VAL A 49 -5.79 1.14 -12.28
N ALA A 50 -5.44 2.39 -12.59
CA ALA A 50 -5.06 2.84 -13.93
C ALA A 50 -3.61 2.49 -14.33
N LEU A 51 -2.79 1.94 -13.40
CA LEU A 51 -1.40 1.57 -13.71
C LEU A 51 -1.34 0.38 -14.67
N GLU A 52 -0.30 0.34 -15.50
CA GLU A 52 -0.04 -0.79 -16.37
C GLU A 52 0.18 -2.07 -15.56
N GLY A 53 -0.55 -3.15 -15.90
CA GLY A 53 -0.49 -4.42 -15.18
C GLY A 53 -1.32 -4.48 -13.89
N ALA A 54 -1.99 -3.39 -13.50
CA ALA A 54 -2.79 -3.37 -12.28
C ALA A 54 -3.96 -4.35 -12.33
N LYS A 55 -4.62 -4.46 -13.50
CA LYS A 55 -5.77 -5.36 -13.66
C LYS A 55 -5.43 -6.83 -13.37
N GLU A 56 -4.21 -7.25 -13.65
CA GLU A 56 -3.73 -8.62 -13.47
C GLU A 56 -3.02 -8.83 -12.14
N ARG A 57 -2.29 -7.82 -11.65
CA ARG A 57 -1.28 -7.99 -10.58
C ARG A 57 -1.41 -7.01 -9.42
N LEU A 58 -2.37 -6.09 -9.42
CA LEU A 58 -2.66 -5.23 -8.26
C LEU A 58 -3.87 -5.76 -7.49
N ARG A 59 -3.71 -5.92 -6.18
CA ARG A 59 -4.78 -6.29 -5.25
C ARG A 59 -4.86 -5.22 -4.16
N LEU A 60 -6.01 -4.55 -4.05
CA LEU A 60 -6.24 -3.53 -3.03
C LEU A 60 -6.82 -4.17 -1.77
N PHE A 61 -6.23 -3.87 -0.62
CA PHE A 61 -6.69 -4.33 0.68
C PHE A 61 -6.99 -3.14 1.58
N LYS A 62 -8.03 -3.28 2.41
CA LYS A 62 -8.28 -2.35 3.51
C LYS A 62 -7.34 -2.67 4.67
N ALA A 63 -6.59 -1.69 5.15
CA ALA A 63 -5.83 -1.78 6.41
C ALA A 63 -5.67 -0.39 7.04
N GLU A 64 -5.52 -0.35 8.36
CA GLU A 64 -5.34 0.89 9.13
C GLU A 64 -4.20 0.71 10.13
N LEU A 65 -3.30 1.70 10.21
CA LEU A 65 -2.07 1.59 10.99
C LEU A 65 -2.31 1.35 12.48
N LEU A 66 -3.39 1.93 13.00
CA LEU A 66 -3.75 1.86 14.42
C LEU A 66 -4.68 0.69 14.76
N ASP A 67 -5.08 -0.09 13.76
CA ASP A 67 -5.92 -1.27 13.93
C ASP A 67 -5.04 -2.53 13.97
N GLU A 68 -4.95 -3.13 15.17
CA GLU A 68 -4.10 -4.29 15.42
C GLU A 68 -4.51 -5.48 14.53
N GLY A 69 -3.52 -6.12 13.90
CA GLY A 69 -3.74 -7.25 13.00
C GLY A 69 -4.33 -6.90 11.63
N SER A 70 -4.62 -5.62 11.34
CA SER A 70 -5.25 -5.23 10.06
C SER A 70 -4.37 -5.50 8.83
N PHE A 71 -3.07 -5.72 9.01
CA PHE A 71 -2.11 -6.04 7.94
C PHE A 71 -1.83 -7.54 7.81
N ASP A 72 -2.15 -8.36 8.80
CA ASP A 72 -1.85 -9.79 8.85
C ASP A 72 -2.25 -10.55 7.57
N PRO A 73 -3.51 -10.44 7.08
CA PRO A 73 -3.90 -11.15 5.86
C PRO A 73 -3.23 -10.61 4.59
N VAL A 74 -2.73 -9.37 4.61
CA VAL A 74 -2.12 -8.72 3.43
C VAL A 74 -0.66 -9.16 3.27
N VAL A 75 0.04 -9.35 4.39
CA VAL A 75 1.45 -9.75 4.41
C VAL A 75 1.65 -11.25 4.25
N GLU A 76 0.62 -12.06 4.52
CA GLU A 76 0.70 -13.51 4.37
C GLU A 76 1.07 -13.91 2.93
N GLY A 77 2.10 -14.76 2.79
CA GLY A 77 2.61 -15.22 1.50
C GLY A 77 3.43 -14.21 0.71
N CYS A 78 3.62 -12.97 1.21
CA CYS A 78 4.47 -11.98 0.57
C CYS A 78 5.96 -12.30 0.78
N VAL A 79 6.77 -12.19 -0.28
CA VAL A 79 8.24 -12.36 -0.21
C VAL A 79 8.95 -11.10 0.32
N GLY A 80 8.24 -9.98 0.43
CA GLY A 80 8.73 -8.73 0.96
C GLY A 80 7.61 -7.75 1.28
N VAL A 81 7.87 -6.87 2.25
CA VAL A 81 6.94 -5.83 2.68
C VAL A 81 7.64 -4.47 2.61
N PHE A 82 7.01 -3.51 1.94
CA PHE A 82 7.41 -2.12 1.90
C PHE A 82 6.45 -1.31 2.76
N HIS A 83 6.87 -1.01 3.99
CA HIS A 83 6.07 -0.21 4.91
C HIS A 83 6.27 1.29 4.64
N THR A 84 5.40 1.86 3.80
CA THR A 84 5.43 3.29 3.45
C THR A 84 4.29 4.11 4.07
N ALA A 85 3.35 3.44 4.76
CA ALA A 85 2.22 4.12 5.39
C ALA A 85 2.72 4.92 6.59
N SER A 86 2.37 6.20 6.63
CA SER A 86 2.63 7.07 7.77
C SER A 86 1.52 8.12 7.83
N PRO A 87 0.96 8.41 9.00
CA PRO A 87 0.08 9.56 9.20
C PRO A 87 0.83 10.85 8.83
N CYS A 88 0.44 11.46 7.71
CA CYS A 88 1.06 12.70 7.24
C CYS A 88 0.05 13.84 7.35
N TYR A 89 0.37 14.84 8.18
CA TYR A 89 -0.46 16.00 8.43
C TYR A 89 0.29 17.25 7.96
N TYR A 90 -0.31 18.00 7.04
CA TYR A 90 0.32 19.20 6.45
C TYR A 90 0.11 20.47 7.28
N ALA A 91 -0.89 20.48 8.16
CA ALA A 91 -1.19 21.61 9.04
C ALA A 91 -1.25 21.12 10.48
N VAL A 92 -0.15 21.32 11.21
CA VAL A 92 0.01 20.84 12.57
C VAL A 92 0.31 22.01 13.49
N LYS A 93 -0.51 22.21 14.52
CA LYS A 93 -0.24 23.22 15.56
C LYS A 93 0.89 22.80 16.49
N ASP A 94 0.97 21.51 16.81
CA ASP A 94 2.02 20.93 17.65
C ASP A 94 2.50 19.58 17.05
N PRO A 95 3.69 19.54 16.42
CA PRO A 95 4.21 18.33 15.79
C PRO A 95 4.61 17.23 16.79
N GLN A 96 4.85 17.55 18.07
CA GLN A 96 5.19 16.54 19.07
C GLN A 96 4.00 15.65 19.42
N VAL A 97 2.81 16.21 19.49
CA VAL A 97 1.56 15.46 19.75
C VAL A 97 1.26 14.48 18.62
N ILE A 98 1.58 14.84 17.37
CA ILE A 98 1.30 14.00 16.20
C ILE A 98 2.31 12.86 16.04
N LEU A 99 3.57 13.07 16.40
CA LEU A 99 4.60 12.04 16.31
C LEU A 99 4.50 10.98 17.41
N LEU A 100 3.89 11.32 18.55
CA LEU A 100 3.93 10.48 19.75
C LEU A 100 2.72 9.57 19.96
N LEU A 101 1.68 9.64 19.10
CA LEU A 101 0.46 8.81 19.14
C LEU A 101 0.27 8.06 20.48
N ASN A 102 -0.04 8.84 21.53
CA ASN A 102 -0.40 8.40 22.87
C ASN A 102 -1.57 9.27 23.35
#